data_AF-A0A536DFU2-F1
#
_entry.id   AF-A0A536DFU2-F1
#
_cell.length_a   1.000
_cell.length_b   1.000
_cell.length_c   1.000
_cell.angle_alpha   90.00
_cell.angle_beta   90.00
_cell.angle_gamma   90.00
#
_symmetry.space_group_name_H-M   'P 1'
#
loop_
_entity.id
_entity.type
_entity.pdbx_description
1 polymer ?
#
loop_
_entity_poly.entity_id
_entity_poly.type
_entity_poly.pdbx_seq_one_letter_code
_entity_poly.pdbx_strand_id
1 'polypeptide(L)'
;MAEPVHAGIPLLEAQVAGPTEVVPGFQRVALPVGPEHAAGGRMNVGDTVRIYVTTNRGKADARTVVGLEQAVVSAVGYQDVGLASSGTGTAENAQRSRGKLVWIEVLVDDAYAGGFLQVLAAGDPDVAVLPPSPTTPTQAGVVR
;
A
#
# COMPACT_ATOMS: atom_id res chain seq x y z
N MET A 1 40.30 33.50 -18.32
CA MET A 1 40.29 32.04 -18.27
C MET A 1 39.50 31.67 -17.03
N ALA A 2 38.20 31.42 -17.17
CA ALA A 2 37.30 31.16 -16.04
C ALA A 2 36.75 29.75 -16.20
N GLU A 3 37.07 28.87 -15.26
CA GLU A 3 36.49 27.54 -15.15
C GLU A 3 35.18 27.66 -14.35
N PRO A 4 34.01 27.27 -14.89
CA PRO A 4 32.80 27.22 -14.10
C PRO A 4 32.77 25.91 -13.30
N VAL A 5 32.76 26.13 -11.99
CA VAL A 5 32.25 25.27 -10.90
C VAL A 5 31.25 24.20 -11.32
N HIS A 6 31.44 22.99 -10.79
CA HIS A 6 30.55 21.85 -10.94
C HIS A 6 29.13 22.21 -10.49
N ALA A 7 28.26 22.49 -11.46
CA ALA A 7 26.86 22.78 -11.22
C ALA A 7 26.12 21.50 -10.85
N GLY A 8 25.62 21.49 -9.61
CA GLY A 8 24.41 20.81 -9.15
C GLY A 8 24.14 19.41 -9.69
N ILE A 9 24.26 18.41 -8.81
CA ILE A 9 23.54 17.15 -8.98
C ILE A 9 22.07 17.51 -9.25
N PRO A 10 21.47 17.08 -10.38
CA PRO A 10 20.04 17.25 -10.58
C PRO A 10 19.36 16.39 -9.51
N LEU A 11 18.70 17.04 -8.55
CA LEU A 11 17.76 16.38 -7.68
C LEU A 11 16.72 15.72 -8.61
N LEU A 12 16.63 14.38 -8.60
CA LEU A 12 15.66 13.63 -9.41
C LEU A 12 14.25 14.13 -9.09
N GLU A 13 13.70 14.99 -9.94
CA GLU A 13 12.36 15.57 -9.81
C GLU A 13 11.22 14.54 -9.97
N ALA A 14 11.50 13.26 -10.19
CA ALA A 14 10.48 12.29 -10.64
C ALA A 14 10.00 11.27 -9.58
N GLN A 15 10.47 11.31 -8.33
CA GLN A 15 9.93 10.44 -7.27
C GLN A 15 8.83 11.13 -6.42
N VAL A 16 8.43 12.34 -6.78
CA VAL A 16 7.21 12.94 -6.25
C VAL A 16 6.04 12.19 -6.89
N ALA A 17 5.44 11.28 -6.13
CA ALA A 17 4.17 10.64 -6.46
C ALA A 17 3.22 11.69 -7.05
N GLY A 18 2.66 11.40 -8.22
CA GLY A 18 1.78 12.32 -8.93
C GLY A 18 0.66 12.87 -8.04
N PRO A 19 0.02 14.00 -8.43
CA PRO A 19 -1.00 14.65 -7.62
C PRO A 19 -2.03 13.61 -7.17
N THR A 20 -1.98 13.37 -5.87
CA THR A 20 -2.77 12.37 -5.19
C THR A 20 -4.20 12.88 -5.23
N GLU A 21 -5.00 12.37 -6.17
CA GLU A 21 -6.42 12.71 -6.25
C GLU A 21 -7.05 12.53 -4.86
N VAL A 22 -7.55 13.63 -4.32
CA VAL A 22 -8.17 13.68 -3.00
C VAL A 22 -9.57 13.11 -3.16
N VAL A 23 -9.81 11.96 -2.56
CA VAL A 23 -11.14 11.35 -2.54
C VAL A 23 -11.91 11.97 -1.37
N PRO A 24 -13.00 12.73 -1.61
CA PRO A 24 -13.72 13.39 -0.52
C PRO A 24 -14.24 12.37 0.51
N GLY A 25 -14.00 12.65 1.80
CA GLY A 25 -14.39 11.78 2.91
C GLY A 25 -13.40 10.64 3.20
N PHE A 26 -12.30 10.56 2.45
CA PHE A 26 -11.25 9.57 2.67
C PHE A 26 -9.87 10.22 2.74
N GLN A 27 -9.10 9.79 3.73
CA GLN A 27 -7.70 10.09 3.87
C GLN A 27 -6.86 8.94 3.30
N ARG A 28 -5.85 9.30 2.50
CA ARG A 28 -4.85 8.36 2.00
C ARG A 28 -3.74 8.19 3.03
N VAL A 29 -3.49 6.96 3.45
CA VAL A 29 -2.47 6.64 4.46
C VAL A 29 -1.47 5.65 3.87
N ALA A 30 -0.21 6.08 3.80
CA ALA A 30 0.89 5.22 3.40
C ALA A 30 1.36 4.36 4.59
N LEU A 31 1.50 3.06 4.35
CA LEU A 31 1.88 2.05 5.33
C LEU A 31 3.19 1.40 4.89
N PRO A 32 4.27 1.50 5.68
CA PRO A 32 5.51 0.78 5.40
C PRO A 32 5.32 -0.70 5.73
N VAL A 33 5.08 -1.52 4.71
CA VAL A 33 4.83 -2.96 4.86
C VAL A 33 5.63 -3.74 3.82
N GLY A 34 6.41 -4.71 4.31
CA GLY A 34 7.15 -5.65 3.48
C GLY A 34 6.27 -6.80 2.97
N PRO A 35 6.76 -7.62 2.03
CA PRO A 35 6.03 -8.78 1.53
C PRO A 35 5.64 -9.78 2.64
N GLU A 36 6.45 -9.89 3.69
CA GLU A 36 6.18 -10.70 4.88
C GLU A 36 4.91 -10.28 5.64
N HIS A 37 4.51 -9.00 5.54
CA HIS A 37 3.41 -8.39 6.29
C HIS A 37 2.27 -7.93 5.39
N ALA A 38 2.27 -8.31 4.11
CA ALA A 38 1.28 -7.88 3.13
C ALA A 38 1.00 -9.00 2.12
N ALA A 39 0.33 -10.06 2.61
CA ALA A 39 -0.10 -11.22 1.81
C ALA A 39 1.00 -11.80 0.89
N GLY A 40 2.23 -11.90 1.38
CA GLY A 40 3.37 -12.43 0.61
C GLY A 40 3.84 -11.50 -0.51
N GLY A 41 3.56 -10.20 -0.43
CA GLY A 41 3.91 -9.20 -1.44
C GLY A 41 2.93 -9.12 -2.62
N ARG A 42 1.83 -9.88 -2.58
CA ARG A 42 0.84 -9.97 -3.66
C ARG A 42 -0.34 -9.01 -3.46
N MET A 43 -0.03 -7.76 -3.14
CA MET A 43 -1.03 -6.69 -3.03
C MET A 43 -1.29 -6.05 -4.40
N ASN A 44 -2.54 -5.74 -4.69
CA ASN A 44 -2.94 -4.99 -5.88
C ASN A 44 -3.80 -3.78 -5.48
N VAL A 45 -3.74 -2.75 -6.32
CA VAL A 45 -4.66 -1.61 -6.20
C VAL A 45 -6.09 -2.11 -6.40
N GLY A 46 -7.00 -1.66 -5.53
CA GLY A 46 -8.39 -2.09 -5.46
C GLY A 46 -8.64 -3.26 -4.51
N ASP A 47 -7.60 -3.90 -3.98
CA ASP A 47 -7.77 -4.95 -2.97
C ASP A 47 -8.40 -4.36 -1.71
N THR A 48 -9.38 -5.09 -1.16
CA THR A 48 -9.94 -4.79 0.16
C THR A 48 -9.08 -5.48 1.20
N VAL A 49 -8.60 -4.73 2.18
CA VAL A 49 -7.66 -5.23 3.19
C VAL A 49 -8.13 -4.91 4.60
N ARG A 50 -7.70 -5.73 5.55
CA ARG A 50 -7.75 -5.45 6.98
C ARG A 50 -6.33 -5.18 7.48
N ILE A 51 -6.19 -4.18 8.34
CA ILE A 51 -4.91 -3.78 8.89
C ILE A 51 -4.88 -4.08 10.39
N TYR A 52 -3.92 -4.90 10.78
CA TYR A 52 -3.55 -5.15 12.15
C TYR A 52 -2.34 -4.30 12.52
N VAL A 53 -2.19 -3.98 13.79
CA VAL A 53 -1.00 -3.32 14.31
C VAL A 53 -0.50 -4.11 15.51
N THR A 54 0.77 -4.47 15.46
CA THR A 54 1.46 -5.17 16.54
C THR A 54 2.34 -4.20 17.31
N THR A 55 2.00 -3.93 18.56
CA THR A 55 2.86 -3.17 19.47
C THR A 55 3.92 -4.08 20.10
N ASN A 56 5.11 -3.55 20.39
CA ASN A 56 6.22 -4.25 21.04
C ASN A 56 6.60 -5.58 20.34
N ARG A 57 6.57 -5.59 19.00
CA ARG A 57 6.91 -6.77 18.19
C ARG A 57 8.29 -7.33 18.59
N GLY A 58 8.35 -8.64 18.80
CA GLY A 58 9.57 -9.33 19.25
C GLY A 58 9.86 -9.27 20.76
N LYS A 59 8.96 -8.68 21.57
CA LYS A 59 9.01 -8.71 23.03
C LYS A 59 7.97 -9.68 23.60
N ALA A 60 8.11 -10.03 24.88
CA ALA A 60 7.19 -10.95 25.56
C ALA A 60 5.78 -10.35 25.76
N ASP A 61 5.67 -9.02 25.78
CA ASP A 61 4.43 -8.27 25.92
C ASP A 61 3.83 -7.82 24.57
N ALA A 62 4.28 -8.40 23.45
CA ALA A 62 3.77 -8.09 22.12
C ALA A 62 2.25 -8.26 22.05
N ARG A 63 1.56 -7.25 21.51
CA ARG A 63 0.10 -7.26 21.39
C ARG A 63 -0.31 -6.83 20.00
N THR A 64 -1.16 -7.65 19.37
CA THR A 64 -1.76 -7.31 18.07
C THR A 64 -3.20 -6.86 18.28
N VAL A 65 -3.55 -5.74 17.67
CA VAL A 65 -4.91 -5.18 17.64
C VAL A 65 -5.32 -4.92 16.20
N VAL A 66 -6.63 -4.88 15.94
CA VAL A 66 -7.13 -4.41 14.66
C VAL A 66 -7.02 -2.89 14.62
N GLY A 67 -6.22 -2.36 13.69
CA GLY A 67 -6.10 -0.93 13.46
C GLY A 67 -7.21 -0.42 12.55
N LEU A 68 -7.52 -1.17 11.48
CA LEU A 68 -8.61 -0.86 10.57
C LEU A 68 -9.27 -2.14 10.07
N GLU A 69 -10.59 -2.25 10.26
CA GLU A 69 -11.36 -3.45 9.89
C GLU A 69 -11.40 -3.69 8.37
N GLN A 70 -11.49 -2.60 7.60
CA GLN A 70 -11.58 -2.61 6.16
C GLN A 70 -11.01 -1.32 5.55
N ALA A 71 -10.14 -1.46 4.56
CA ALA A 71 -9.56 -0.40 3.75
C ALA A 71 -9.46 -0.84 2.30
N VAL A 72 -9.41 0.11 1.37
CA VAL A 72 -9.12 -0.19 -0.04
C VAL A 72 -7.70 0.27 -0.37
N VAL A 73 -6.91 -0.59 -0.99
CA VAL A 73 -5.57 -0.24 -1.47
C VAL A 73 -5.68 0.72 -2.66
N SER A 74 -5.17 1.94 -2.52
CA SER A 74 -5.15 2.95 -3.60
C SER A 74 -3.85 2.95 -4.38
N ALA A 75 -2.73 2.59 -3.75
CA ALA A 75 -1.43 2.49 -4.40
C ALA A 75 -0.55 1.43 -3.74
N VAL A 76 0.41 0.91 -4.50
CA VAL A 76 1.36 -0.09 -4.06
C VAL A 76 2.75 0.31 -4.52
N GLY A 77 3.70 0.36 -3.59
CA GLY A 77 5.08 0.74 -3.85
C GLY A 77 6.03 -0.44 -3.77
N TYR A 78 6.77 -0.66 -4.85
CA TYR A 78 7.82 -1.66 -4.94
C TYR A 78 9.18 -0.97 -5.00
N GLN A 79 10.16 -1.49 -4.24
CA GLN A 79 11.55 -1.14 -4.44
C GLN A 79 12.10 -2.02 -5.55
N ASP A 80 12.55 -1.38 -6.63
CA ASP A 80 13.26 -2.05 -7.71
C ASP A 80 14.57 -2.62 -7.14
N VAL A 81 14.67 -3.94 -7.12
CA VAL A 81 15.91 -4.64 -6.79
C VAL A 81 16.73 -4.79 -8.07
N GLY A 82 17.20 -3.64 -8.56
CA GLY A 82 18.12 -3.45 -9.68
C GLY A 82 18.27 -4.63 -10.64
N LEU A 83 17.43 -4.66 -11.67
CA LEU A 83 17.81 -5.23 -12.97
C LEU A 83 17.67 -4.12 -14.00
N ALA A 84 18.76 -3.38 -14.19
CA ALA A 84 18.99 -2.64 -15.41
C ALA A 84 18.88 -3.62 -16.58
N SER A 85 17.81 -3.56 -17.34
CA SER A 85 17.74 -4.10 -18.70
C SER A 85 16.66 -3.39 -19.48
N SER A 86 17.10 -2.39 -20.24
CA SER A 86 16.44 -1.92 -21.45
C SER A 86 15.90 -3.13 -22.23
N GLY A 87 14.59 -3.24 -22.35
CA GLY A 87 13.99 -4.32 -23.10
C GLY A 87 12.48 -4.20 -23.11
N THR A 88 11.93 -3.92 -24.29
CA THR A 88 10.51 -3.91 -24.63
C THR A 88 9.85 -5.21 -24.14
N GLY A 89 9.29 -5.20 -22.94
CA GLY A 89 8.70 -6.36 -22.29
C GLY A 89 7.21 -6.17 -22.12
N THR A 90 6.44 -7.04 -22.77
CA THR A 90 4.99 -7.23 -22.62
C THR A 90 4.56 -7.27 -21.15
N ALA A 91 3.33 -6.84 -20.86
CA ALA A 91 2.74 -6.66 -19.52
C ALA A 91 2.87 -7.87 -18.55
N GLU A 92 3.12 -9.07 -19.07
CA GLU A 92 3.39 -10.27 -18.28
C GLU A 92 4.76 -10.25 -17.56
N ASN A 93 5.76 -9.53 -18.07
CA ASN A 93 7.08 -9.43 -17.44
C ASN A 93 7.08 -8.45 -16.25
N ALA A 94 6.21 -7.43 -16.28
CA ALA A 94 6.01 -6.49 -15.17
C ALA A 94 5.55 -7.18 -13.87
N GLN A 95 4.86 -8.31 -13.97
CA GLN A 95 4.43 -9.10 -12.81
C GLN A 95 5.59 -9.91 -12.18
N ARG A 96 6.56 -10.38 -12.99
CA ARG A 96 7.73 -11.13 -12.49
C ARG A 96 8.89 -10.23 -12.07
N SER A 97 8.95 -9.02 -12.61
CA SER A 97 9.93 -7.98 -12.24
C SER A 97 9.43 -7.03 -11.15
N ARG A 98 8.24 -7.25 -10.57
CA ARG A 98 7.80 -6.49 -9.40
C ARG A 98 8.82 -6.71 -8.29
N GLY A 99 9.60 -5.67 -8.01
CA GLY A 99 10.60 -5.67 -6.95
C GLY A 99 10.01 -5.94 -5.57
N LYS A 100 10.80 -5.81 -4.52
CA LYS A 100 10.31 -6.10 -3.15
C LYS A 100 9.21 -5.09 -2.79
N LEU A 101 8.04 -5.54 -2.34
CA LEU A 101 7.02 -4.64 -1.77
C LEU A 101 7.62 -3.89 -0.58
N VAL A 102 7.46 -2.57 -0.54
CA VAL A 102 8.00 -1.73 0.54
C VAL A 102 6.91 -0.93 1.24
N TRP A 103 5.86 -0.55 0.52
CA TRP A 103 4.74 0.16 1.11
C TRP A 103 3.46 -0.07 0.32
N ILE A 104 2.33 0.15 1.00
CA ILE A 104 1.02 0.30 0.36
C ILE A 104 0.40 1.61 0.80
N GLU A 105 -0.51 2.14 0.01
CA GLU A 105 -1.38 3.23 0.40
C GLU A 105 -2.80 2.73 0.45
N VAL A 106 -3.53 3.13 1.49
CA VAL A 106 -4.92 2.75 1.70
C VAL A 106 -5.80 3.97 1.85
N LEU A 107 -7.05 3.83 1.41
CA LEU A 107 -8.12 4.78 1.68
C LEU A 107 -8.75 4.46 3.03
N VAL A 108 -8.70 5.42 3.93
CA VAL A 108 -9.28 5.36 5.28
C VAL A 108 -10.34 6.44 5.36
N ASP A 109 -11.53 6.11 5.85
CA ASP A 109 -12.57 7.13 6.08
C ASP A 109 -12.06 8.20 7.07
N ASP A 110 -12.33 9.48 6.79
CA ASP A 110 -11.90 10.60 7.63
C ASP A 110 -12.32 10.41 9.11
N ALA A 111 -13.49 9.80 9.35
CA ALA A 111 -13.98 9.54 10.71
C ALA A 111 -13.08 8.58 11.51
N TYR A 112 -12.36 7.69 10.83
CA TYR A 112 -11.50 6.68 11.46
C TYR A 112 -10.00 6.98 11.32
N ALA A 113 -9.62 7.90 10.43
CA ALA A 113 -8.22 8.21 10.12
C ALA A 113 -7.41 8.62 11.36
N GLY A 114 -7.95 9.51 12.20
CA GLY A 114 -7.24 9.98 13.40
C GLY A 114 -6.92 8.85 14.39
N GLY A 115 -7.92 8.00 14.70
CA GLY A 115 -7.73 6.86 15.58
C GLY A 115 -6.78 5.82 14.99
N PHE A 116 -6.92 5.54 13.68
CA PHE A 116 -6.05 4.62 12.98
C PHE A 116 -4.58 5.07 13.00
N LEU A 117 -4.31 6.36 12.70
CA LEU A 117 -2.96 6.92 12.74
C LEU A 117 -2.34 6.84 14.15
N GLN A 118 -3.14 7.02 15.20
CA GLN A 118 -2.66 6.88 16.58
C GLN A 118 -2.26 5.43 16.88
N VAL A 119 -3.04 4.44 16.42
CA VAL A 119 -2.68 3.02 16.58
C VAL A 119 -1.44 2.70 15.74
N LEU A 120 -1.39 3.16 14.50
CA LEU A 120 -0.25 2.95 13.60
C LEU A 120 1.05 3.53 14.18
N ALA A 121 0.99 4.69 14.83
CA ALA A 121 2.15 5.28 15.49
C ALA A 121 2.68 4.44 16.68
N ALA A 122 1.86 3.56 17.24
CA ALA A 122 2.22 2.74 18.40
C ALA A 122 2.85 1.39 18.06
N GLY A 123 2.83 0.95 16.79
CA GLY A 123 3.32 -0.37 16.45
C GLY A 123 3.47 -0.65 14.95
N ASP A 124 3.82 -1.88 14.64
CA ASP A 124 4.13 -2.32 13.29
C ASP A 124 2.86 -2.82 12.58
N PRO A 125 2.53 -2.30 11.39
CA PRO A 125 1.38 -2.77 10.62
C PRO A 125 1.58 -4.17 10.04
N ASP A 126 0.47 -4.91 9.90
CA ASP A 126 0.35 -6.17 9.18
C ASP A 126 -0.98 -6.17 8.41
N VAL A 127 -0.97 -6.65 7.17
CA VAL A 127 -2.06 -6.43 6.21
C VAL A 127 -2.52 -7.76 5.64
N ALA A 128 -3.81 -8.03 5.85
CA ALA A 128 -4.49 -9.21 5.32
C ALA A 128 -5.47 -8.79 4.21
N VAL A 129 -5.36 -9.42 3.03
CA VAL A 129 -6.36 -9.26 1.97
C VAL A 129 -7.64 -9.96 2.39
N LEU A 130 -8.75 -9.23 2.34
CA LEU A 130 -10.08 -9.78 2.59
C LEU A 130 -10.63 -10.37 1.29
N PRO A 131 -11.33 -11.52 1.35
CA PRO A 131 -12.03 -12.04 0.19
C PRO A 131 -13.07 -11.02 -0.29
N PRO A 132 -13.32 -10.90 -1.61
CA PRO A 132 -14.42 -10.09 -2.10
C PRO A 132 -15.71 -10.59 -1.45
N SER A 133 -16.47 -9.69 -0.84
CA SER A 133 -17.76 -10.07 -0.27
C SER A 133 -18.60 -10.71 -1.38
N PRO A 134 -19.17 -11.91 -1.19
CA PRO A 134 -20.02 -12.50 -2.21
C PRO A 134 -21.21 -11.57 -2.40
N THR A 135 -21.31 -10.96 -3.59
CA THR A 135 -22.51 -10.24 -4.00
C THR A 135 -23.65 -11.24 -3.93
N THR A 136 -24.54 -11.10 -2.94
CA THR A 136 -25.74 -11.92 -2.84
C THR A 136 -26.47 -11.83 -4.18
N PRO A 137 -26.64 -12.93 -4.95
CA PRO A 137 -27.44 -12.87 -6.16
C PRO A 137 -28.85 -12.46 -5.73
N THR A 138 -29.28 -11.28 -6.18
CA THR A 138 -30.69 -10.86 -6.10
C THR A 138 -31.51 -12.01 -6.67
N GLN A 139 -32.28 -12.64 -5.78
CA GLN A 139 -33.20 -13.72 -6.09
C GLN A 139 -34.22 -13.17 -7.09
N ALA A 140 -33.95 -13.36 -8.38
CA ALA A 140 -34.87 -13.03 -9.45
C ALA A 140 -36.18 -13.78 -9.20
N GLY A 141 -37.25 -12.99 -9.13
CA GLY A 141 -38.57 -13.43 -8.73
C GLY A 141 -39.05 -14.66 -9.50
N VAL A 142 -39.60 -15.60 -8.75
CA VAL A 142 -40.54 -16.59 -9.27
C VAL A 142 -41.77 -15.82 -9.75
N VAL A 143 -41.92 -15.72 -11.07
CA VAL A 143 -43.19 -15.38 -11.72
C VAL A 143 -43.95 -16.70 -11.85
N ARG A 144 -45.08 -16.81 -11.16
CA ARG A 144 -46.10 -17.84 -11.41
C ARG A 144 -47.17 -17.29 -12.33
#